data_AF-A0A132AAF4-F1
#
_entry.id   AF-A0A132AAF4-F1
#
_cell.length_a   1.000
_cell.length_b   1.000
_cell.length_c   1.000
_cell.angle_alpha   90.00
_cell.angle_beta   90.00
_cell.angle_gamma   90.00
#
_symmetry.space_group_name_H-M   'P 1'
#
loop_
_entity.id
_entity.type
_entity.pdbx_description
1 polymer ?
#
loop_
_entity_poly.entity_id
_entity_poly.type
_entity_poly.pdbx_seq_one_letter_code
_entity_poly.pdbx_strand_id
1 'polypeptide(L)'
;MEIIGPSCHESCPEGCWGEGPHNCQKFSKIKCSPQCHQGRCFGSNPRECCHLFCAGGCTGPKQSDCLACRNFYDDGICKQECPPMMRYNPATYSWEVNPEGKYAYGATCVKNCPEHLLKDNGACVRSCPVGKKSVNGECVPCDGPCPKNCPGVEVLHSGNIDSFKGCTIIEGSITILETSFQGYQEIYQNFSFGPHIPPFHPDKLEVFSTLKEITGYINIQASHPDFKNLSYFRNLEVIGGRTLTEYFSAIYIVKTSLTSLGLRSLKRVDFGSVAILENKHLCFASKIAWKKVMNSLSHHILMQSNRDEAKCSKYFIC
;
A
#
# COMPACT_ATOMS: atom_id res chain seq x y z
N MET A 1 -15.37 -34.78 -29.47
CA MET A 1 -14.01 -34.37 -29.84
C MET A 1 -13.26 -34.12 -28.56
N GLU A 2 -12.40 -35.04 -28.14
CA GLU A 2 -11.38 -34.72 -27.15
C GLU A 2 -10.41 -33.74 -27.81
N ILE A 3 -10.27 -32.55 -27.23
CA ILE A 3 -9.24 -31.61 -27.62
C ILE A 3 -7.95 -32.15 -27.00
N ILE A 4 -7.25 -33.01 -27.76
CA ILE A 4 -5.91 -33.45 -27.40
C ILE A 4 -5.00 -32.24 -27.63
N GLY A 5 -4.52 -31.64 -26.54
CA GLY A 5 -3.52 -30.58 -26.62
C GLY A 5 -2.25 -31.06 -27.32
N PRO A 6 -1.44 -30.16 -27.90
CA PRO A 6 -0.22 -30.55 -28.59
C PRO A 6 0.75 -31.27 -27.64
N SER A 7 1.38 -32.32 -28.15
CA SER A 7 2.37 -33.12 -27.41
C SER A 7 3.60 -32.29 -27.06
N CYS A 8 4.25 -32.64 -25.95
CA CYS A 8 5.54 -32.06 -25.60
C CYS A 8 6.60 -32.34 -26.66
N HIS A 9 7.58 -31.44 -26.76
CA HIS A 9 8.75 -31.64 -27.60
C HIS A 9 9.53 -32.88 -27.16
N GLU A 10 10.12 -33.61 -28.11
CA GLU A 10 10.81 -34.90 -27.86
C GLU A 10 11.98 -34.79 -26.88
N SER A 11 12.58 -33.60 -26.74
CA SER A 11 13.66 -33.34 -25.78
C SER A 11 13.19 -33.18 -24.34
N CYS A 12 11.88 -33.13 -24.08
CA CYS A 12 11.36 -32.95 -22.73
C CYS A 12 11.47 -34.26 -21.95
N PRO A 13 12.14 -34.27 -20.78
CA PRO A 13 12.33 -35.51 -20.03
C PRO A 13 11.03 -36.04 -19.42
N GLU A 14 10.08 -35.15 -19.11
CA GLU A 14 8.76 -35.50 -18.55
C GLU A 14 7.70 -34.53 -19.07
N GLY A 15 7.36 -33.48 -18.30
CA GLY A 15 6.34 -32.51 -18.65
C GLY A 15 6.86 -31.30 -19.43
N CYS A 16 5.93 -30.57 -20.05
CA CYS A 16 6.17 -29.29 -20.70
C CYS A 16 5.01 -28.32 -20.41
N TRP A 17 5.29 -27.03 -20.57
CA TRP A 17 4.30 -25.96 -20.48
C TRP A 17 3.68 -25.60 -21.84
N GLY A 18 4.17 -26.18 -22.94
CA GLY A 18 3.77 -25.90 -24.31
C GLY A 18 4.70 -26.54 -25.34
N GLU A 19 4.51 -26.19 -26.62
CA GLU A 19 5.30 -26.72 -27.75
C GLU A 19 6.76 -26.22 -27.74
N GLY A 20 7.67 -27.04 -28.26
CA GLY A 20 9.08 -26.68 -28.41
C GLY A 20 9.97 -26.92 -27.17
N PRO A 21 11.30 -26.98 -27.35
CA PRO A 21 12.24 -27.47 -26.34
C PRO A 21 12.42 -26.54 -25.13
N HIS A 22 12.12 -25.24 -25.26
CA HIS A 22 12.27 -24.27 -24.17
C HIS A 22 11.15 -24.35 -23.13
N ASN A 23 10.02 -24.97 -23.49
CA ASN A 23 8.88 -25.17 -22.61
C ASN A 23 8.97 -26.45 -21.77
N CYS A 24 10.04 -27.23 -21.92
CA CYS A 24 10.26 -28.40 -21.07
C CYS A 24 10.38 -27.98 -19.60
N GLN A 25 9.64 -28.66 -18.74
CA GLN A 25 9.66 -28.41 -17.31
C GLN A 25 11.04 -28.74 -16.73
N LYS A 26 11.64 -27.78 -16.02
CA LYS A 26 12.92 -27.96 -15.33
C LYS A 26 12.66 -28.39 -13.88
N PHE A 27 13.40 -29.40 -13.42
CA PHE A 27 13.25 -29.94 -12.07
C PHE A 27 14.47 -29.58 -11.21
N SER A 28 14.27 -28.71 -10.22
CA SER A 28 15.32 -28.23 -9.30
C SER A 28 15.19 -28.78 -7.87
N LYS A 29 14.33 -29.79 -7.63
CA LYS A 29 14.10 -30.39 -6.30
C LYS A 29 13.99 -31.91 -6.34
N ILE A 30 13.11 -32.45 -7.18
CA ILE A 30 12.81 -33.90 -7.18
C ILE A 30 13.92 -34.74 -7.85
N LYS A 31 14.69 -34.17 -8.78
CA LYS A 31 15.82 -34.84 -9.47
C LYS A 31 17.18 -34.56 -8.83
N CYS A 32 17.18 -33.97 -7.63
CA CYS A 32 18.41 -33.63 -6.94
C CYS A 32 19.00 -34.83 -6.21
N SER A 33 20.32 -34.79 -6.00
CA SER A 33 20.99 -35.73 -5.13
C SER A 33 20.44 -35.65 -3.68
N PRO A 34 20.39 -36.75 -2.91
CA PRO A 34 19.89 -36.74 -1.52
C PRO A 34 20.61 -35.76 -0.59
N GLN A 35 21.87 -35.41 -0.86
CA GLN A 35 22.62 -34.41 -0.11
C GLN A 35 22.03 -33.00 -0.24
N CYS A 36 21.27 -32.72 -1.31
CA CYS A 36 20.61 -31.44 -1.54
C CYS A 36 19.17 -31.37 -0.98
N HIS A 37 18.72 -32.36 -0.19
CA HIS A 37 17.32 -32.49 0.23
C HIS A 37 16.72 -31.26 0.92
N GLN A 38 17.55 -30.46 1.62
CA GLN A 38 17.11 -29.25 2.32
C GLN A 38 16.85 -28.05 1.39
N GLY A 39 17.28 -28.13 0.13
CA GLY A 39 17.31 -27.00 -0.79
C GLY A 39 16.87 -27.36 -2.21
N ARG A 40 17.54 -26.72 -3.16
CA ARG A 40 17.37 -26.94 -4.60
C ARG A 40 18.71 -27.41 -5.18
N CYS A 41 18.71 -27.83 -6.43
CA CYS A 41 19.92 -28.15 -7.18
C CYS A 41 19.88 -27.54 -8.57
N PHE A 42 21.07 -27.35 -9.14
CA PHE A 42 21.26 -26.96 -10.55
C PHE A 42 21.75 -28.13 -11.42
N GLY A 43 21.92 -29.30 -10.82
CA GLY A 43 22.22 -30.56 -11.50
C GLY A 43 22.04 -31.77 -10.57
N SER A 44 22.29 -32.98 -11.08
CA SER A 44 21.99 -34.23 -10.38
C SER A 44 23.09 -34.66 -9.40
N ASN A 45 24.28 -34.05 -9.45
CA ASN A 45 25.41 -34.49 -8.64
C ASN A 45 25.31 -33.98 -7.19
N PRO A 46 25.91 -34.69 -6.21
CA PRO A 46 25.93 -34.26 -4.80
C PRO A 46 26.57 -32.88 -4.53
N ARG A 47 27.39 -32.37 -5.46
CA ARG A 47 28.05 -31.06 -5.36
C ARG A 47 27.31 -29.94 -6.10
N GLU A 48 26.22 -30.27 -6.79
CA GLU A 48 25.41 -29.33 -7.58
C GLU A 48 24.18 -28.86 -6.81
N CYS A 49 24.30 -28.81 -5.47
CA CYS A 49 23.31 -28.21 -4.61
C CYS A 49 23.38 -26.68 -4.69
N CYS A 50 22.21 -26.05 -4.67
CA CYS A 50 22.11 -24.61 -4.47
C CYS A 50 22.44 -24.23 -3.03
N HIS A 51 22.85 -22.98 -2.83
CA HIS A 51 22.96 -22.42 -1.49
C HIS A 51 21.59 -22.46 -0.77
N LEU A 52 21.60 -22.65 0.56
CA LEU A 52 20.37 -22.75 1.39
C LEU A 52 19.51 -21.47 1.38
N PHE A 53 20.11 -20.34 0.99
CA PHE A 53 19.44 -19.05 0.86
C PHE A 53 18.81 -18.83 -0.53
N CYS A 54 18.97 -19.77 -1.46
CA CYS A 54 18.30 -19.70 -2.76
C CYS A 54 16.84 -20.16 -2.66
N ALA A 55 15.95 -19.46 -3.36
CA ALA A 55 14.58 -19.84 -3.61
C ALA A 55 14.35 -20.12 -5.11
N GLY A 56 13.52 -21.12 -5.42
CA GLY A 56 13.21 -21.53 -6.80
C GLY A 56 14.31 -22.36 -7.48
N GLY A 57 15.58 -21.95 -7.35
CA GLY A 57 16.74 -22.63 -7.93
C GLY A 57 17.98 -21.73 -7.93
N CYS A 58 19.03 -22.17 -8.63
CA CYS A 58 20.28 -21.45 -8.79
C CYS A 58 20.95 -21.84 -10.12
N THR A 59 21.95 -21.06 -10.53
CA THR A 59 22.85 -21.36 -11.65
C THR A 59 24.19 -21.93 -11.20
N GLY A 60 24.45 -21.95 -9.89
CA GLY A 60 25.69 -22.38 -9.28
C GLY A 60 25.56 -22.50 -7.75
N PRO A 61 26.64 -22.91 -7.05
CA PRO A 61 26.57 -23.24 -5.63
C PRO A 61 26.60 -22.02 -4.70
N LYS A 62 26.93 -20.82 -5.20
CA LYS A 62 27.13 -19.64 -4.34
C LYS A 62 25.82 -18.90 -4.06
N GLN A 63 25.84 -18.05 -3.03
CA GLN A 63 24.73 -17.15 -2.68
C GLN A 63 24.40 -16.13 -3.78
N SER A 64 25.38 -15.80 -4.63
CA SER A 64 25.21 -14.91 -5.79
C SER A 64 24.55 -15.59 -6.98
N ASP A 65 24.49 -16.91 -6.99
CA ASP A 65 24.05 -17.70 -8.14
C ASP A 65 22.56 -18.08 -8.02
N CYS A 66 21.88 -17.58 -6.99
CA CYS A 66 20.47 -17.85 -6.74
C CYS A 66 19.57 -17.18 -7.80
N LEU A 67 18.54 -17.89 -8.26
CA LEU A 67 17.53 -17.30 -9.15
C LEU A 67 16.63 -16.30 -8.41
N ALA A 68 16.39 -16.56 -7.12
CA ALA A 68 15.70 -15.67 -6.20
C ALA A 68 16.21 -15.93 -4.77
N CYS A 69 16.04 -14.97 -3.88
CA CYS A 69 16.43 -15.12 -2.49
C CYS A 69 15.29 -15.66 -1.64
N ARG A 70 15.60 -16.59 -0.75
CA ARG A 70 14.67 -17.14 0.23
C ARG A 70 14.31 -16.11 1.30
N ASN A 71 15.28 -15.31 1.70
CA ASN A 71 15.15 -14.28 2.72
C ASN A 71 15.39 -12.91 2.07
N PHE A 72 16.58 -12.32 2.21
CA PHE A 72 16.87 -10.99 1.68
C PHE A 72 17.80 -11.02 0.47
N TYR A 73 17.47 -10.20 -0.53
CA TYR A 73 18.34 -9.86 -1.64
C TYR A 73 19.14 -8.59 -1.31
N ASP A 74 20.47 -8.67 -1.42
CA ASP A 74 21.38 -7.56 -1.16
C ASP A 74 22.44 -7.47 -2.28
N ASP A 75 22.27 -6.52 -3.20
CA ASP A 75 23.18 -6.23 -4.32
C ASP A 75 23.68 -7.49 -5.08
N GLY A 76 22.75 -8.41 -5.39
CA GLY A 76 23.05 -9.63 -6.15
C GLY A 76 23.34 -10.86 -5.30
N ILE A 77 23.32 -10.74 -3.97
CA ILE A 77 23.64 -11.83 -3.05
C ILE A 77 22.46 -12.09 -2.12
N CYS A 78 22.11 -13.37 -1.95
CA CYS A 78 21.09 -13.77 -0.98
C CYS A 78 21.68 -13.89 0.42
N LYS A 79 21.08 -13.16 1.38
CA LYS A 79 21.50 -13.11 2.79
C LYS A 79 20.36 -13.50 3.73
N GLN A 80 20.72 -13.95 4.93
CA GLN A 80 19.75 -14.28 5.98
C GLN A 80 19.06 -13.02 6.52
N GLU A 81 19.81 -11.93 6.68
CA GLU A 81 19.36 -10.64 7.20
C GLU A 81 20.08 -9.51 6.46
N CYS A 82 19.46 -8.32 6.42
CA CYS A 82 20.14 -7.13 5.91
C CYS A 82 21.25 -6.68 6.88
N PRO A 83 22.34 -6.07 6.38
CA PRO A 83 23.36 -5.49 7.24
C PRO A 83 22.74 -4.51 8.25
N PRO A 84 22.95 -4.71 9.57
CA PRO A 84 22.31 -3.89 10.59
C PRO A 84 22.81 -2.45 10.51
N MET A 85 21.96 -1.49 10.88
CA MET A 85 22.31 -0.06 10.88
C MET A 85 23.37 0.30 11.92
N MET A 86 23.44 -0.46 13.01
CA MET A 86 24.41 -0.30 14.10
C MET A 86 25.19 -1.60 14.28
N ARG A 87 26.48 -1.49 14.57
CA ARG A 87 27.36 -2.61 14.90
C ARG A 87 27.92 -2.42 16.31
N TYR A 88 27.84 -3.45 17.13
CA TYR A 88 28.45 -3.43 18.46
C TYR A 88 29.97 -3.57 18.32
N ASN A 89 30.72 -2.62 18.88
CA ASN A 89 32.16 -2.70 18.96
C ASN A 89 32.57 -3.24 20.35
N PRO A 90 33.09 -4.48 20.43
CA PRO A 90 33.46 -5.08 21.71
C PRO A 90 34.70 -4.45 22.36
N ALA A 91 35.51 -3.68 21.62
CA ALA A 91 36.68 -3.00 22.19
C ALA A 91 36.32 -1.70 22.92
N THR A 92 35.33 -0.97 22.41
CA THR A 92 34.82 0.28 23.01
C THR A 92 33.57 0.07 23.85
N TYR A 93 33.00 -1.15 23.84
CA TYR A 93 31.73 -1.52 24.47
C TYR A 93 30.55 -0.64 24.05
N SER A 94 30.60 -0.08 22.82
CA SER A 94 29.61 0.87 22.32
C SER A 94 29.00 0.43 20.98
N TRP A 95 27.81 0.95 20.68
CA TRP A 95 27.19 0.83 19.37
C TRP A 95 27.73 1.89 18.42
N GLU A 96 28.25 1.46 17.28
CA GLU A 96 28.77 2.34 16.23
C GLU A 96 27.90 2.23 14.98
N VAL A 97 27.79 3.31 14.21
CA VAL A 97 27.06 3.29 12.93
C VAL A 97 27.78 2.36 11.97
N ASN A 98 27.05 1.42 11.36
CA ASN A 98 27.59 0.54 10.34
C ASN A 98 27.54 1.24 8.96
N PRO A 99 28.69 1.53 8.32
CA PRO A 99 28.71 2.16 7.00
C PRO A 99 28.03 1.33 5.91
N GLU A 100 27.95 0.01 6.10
CA GLU A 100 27.28 -0.92 5.18
C GLU A 100 25.81 -1.16 5.56
N GLY A 101 25.30 -0.49 6.59
CA GLY A 101 23.93 -0.66 7.08
C GLY A 101 22.87 -0.40 6.01
N LYS A 102 21.87 -1.28 5.93
CA LYS A 102 20.74 -1.17 5.00
C LYS A 102 19.43 -1.48 5.70
N TYR A 103 18.37 -0.88 5.21
CA TYR A 103 17.01 -1.15 5.67
C TYR A 103 16.43 -2.37 4.94
N ALA A 104 15.71 -3.22 5.70
CA ALA A 104 14.87 -4.26 5.15
C ALA A 104 13.60 -3.66 4.54
N TYR A 105 13.43 -3.82 3.21
CA TYR A 105 12.22 -3.47 2.48
C TYR A 105 11.64 -4.73 1.82
N GLY A 106 10.63 -5.33 2.46
CA GLY A 106 10.13 -6.63 2.04
C GLY A 106 11.22 -7.70 2.12
N ALA A 107 11.58 -8.28 0.98
CA ALA A 107 12.65 -9.27 0.84
C ALA A 107 13.95 -8.69 0.24
N THR A 108 14.15 -7.37 0.32
CA THR A 108 15.29 -6.66 -0.30
C THR A 108 15.94 -5.70 0.69
N CYS A 109 17.26 -5.55 0.62
CA CYS A 109 18.01 -4.57 1.42
C CYS A 109 18.22 -3.28 0.63
N VAL A 110 17.79 -2.15 1.19
CA VAL A 110 17.87 -0.82 0.54
C VAL A 110 18.61 0.18 1.41
N LYS A 111 19.34 1.12 0.81
CA LYS A 111 20.04 2.17 1.57
C LYS A 111 19.07 3.17 2.22
N ASN A 112 17.98 3.48 1.54
CA ASN A 112 16.93 4.37 2.03
C ASN A 112 15.57 3.73 1.80
N CYS A 113 14.66 3.89 2.76
CA CYS A 113 13.28 3.51 2.56
C CYS A 113 12.62 4.38 1.49
N PRO A 114 11.71 3.82 0.67
CA PRO A 114 10.85 4.60 -0.21
C PRO A 114 10.10 5.70 0.57
N GLU A 115 9.88 6.87 -0.04
CA GLU A 115 9.34 8.06 0.64
C GLU A 115 7.99 7.85 1.33
N HIS A 116 7.17 6.92 0.84
CA HIS A 116 5.88 6.61 1.43
C HIS A 116 5.98 5.74 2.70
N LEU A 117 7.11 5.07 2.94
CA LEU A 117 7.31 4.19 4.10
C LEU A 117 8.05 4.89 5.24
N LEU A 118 7.89 4.34 6.44
CA LEU A 118 8.54 4.83 7.65
C LEU A 118 9.77 3.97 7.96
N LYS A 119 10.79 4.59 8.56
CA LYS A 119 11.96 3.88 9.06
C LYS A 119 11.74 3.47 10.52
N ASP A 120 11.92 2.19 10.82
CA ASP A 120 11.89 1.68 12.19
C ASP A 120 12.89 0.53 12.34
N ASN A 121 13.84 0.65 13.28
CA ASN A 121 14.78 -0.43 13.66
C ASN A 121 15.46 -1.17 12.49
N GLY A 122 15.86 -0.46 11.43
CA GLY A 122 16.50 -1.09 10.26
C GLY A 122 15.52 -1.76 9.29
N ALA A 123 14.23 -1.48 9.38
CA ALA A 123 13.21 -1.90 8.43
C ALA A 123 12.38 -0.72 7.92
N CYS A 124 11.79 -0.89 6.73
CA CYS A 124 10.82 0.02 6.14
C CYS A 124 9.41 -0.48 6.46
N VAL A 125 8.73 0.20 7.38
CA VAL A 125 7.42 -0.21 7.91
C VAL A 125 6.30 0.68 7.38
N ARG A 126 5.08 0.13 7.31
CA ARG A 126 3.88 0.87 6.91
C ARG A 126 3.27 1.68 8.03
N SER A 127 3.40 1.24 9.27
CA SER A 127 2.91 1.91 10.47
C SER A 127 3.96 1.79 11.57
N CYS A 128 3.99 2.76 12.49
CA CYS A 128 4.85 2.65 13.65
C CYS A 128 4.31 1.61 14.64
N PRO A 129 5.19 0.87 15.33
CA PRO A 129 4.78 -0.04 16.38
C PRO A 129 4.17 0.73 17.58
N VAL A 130 3.48 -0.02 18.44
CA VAL A 130 2.85 0.52 19.67
C VAL A 130 3.88 1.29 20.51
N GLY A 131 3.50 2.48 20.97
CA GLY A 131 4.36 3.36 21.76
C GLY A 131 5.27 4.29 20.95
N LYS A 132 5.21 4.22 19.61
CA LYS A 132 5.92 5.14 18.70
C LYS A 132 4.95 5.95 17.84
N LYS A 133 5.41 7.14 17.42
CA LYS A 133 4.74 8.06 16.50
C LYS A 133 5.61 8.31 15.28
N SER A 134 4.98 8.60 14.14
CA SER A 134 5.68 9.04 12.93
C SER A 134 6.12 10.49 13.07
N VAL A 135 7.42 10.74 12.93
CA VAL A 135 8.00 12.08 12.86
C VAL A 135 9.01 12.10 11.71
N ASN A 136 8.75 12.94 10.70
CA ASN A 136 9.64 13.10 9.53
C ASN A 136 10.04 11.79 8.82
N GLY A 137 9.12 10.82 8.73
CA GLY A 137 9.38 9.55 8.06
C GLY A 137 10.09 8.50 8.93
N GLU A 138 10.27 8.77 10.23
CA GLU A 138 10.88 7.84 11.18
C GLU A 138 9.95 7.57 12.37
N CYS A 139 9.99 6.35 12.89
CA CYS A 139 9.22 5.96 14.06
C CYS A 139 10.00 6.26 15.34
N VAL A 140 9.53 7.28 16.07
CA VAL A 140 10.14 7.73 17.33
C VAL A 140 9.24 7.43 18.52
N PRO A 141 9.77 7.16 19.72
CA PRO A 141 8.96 7.01 20.92
C PRO A 141 8.06 8.22 21.19
N CYS A 142 6.88 8.01 21.76
CA CYS A 142 5.97 9.09 22.15
C CYS A 142 6.40 9.76 23.46
N ASP A 143 6.38 11.09 23.50
CA ASP A 143 6.53 11.89 24.72
C ASP A 143 5.15 12.04 25.40
N GLY A 144 4.76 11.04 26.20
CA GLY A 144 3.44 10.96 26.84
C GLY A 144 2.44 10.10 26.06
N PRO A 145 1.12 10.32 26.20
CA PRO A 145 0.12 9.56 25.47
C PRO A 145 0.32 9.68 23.95
N CYS A 146 0.48 8.54 23.27
CA CYS A 146 0.57 8.55 21.81
C CYS A 146 -0.72 9.09 21.17
N PRO A 147 -0.61 9.68 19.97
CA PRO A 147 -1.78 9.98 19.14
C PRO A 147 -2.66 8.73 19.02
N LYS A 148 -3.98 8.92 19.05
CA LYS A 148 -4.91 7.80 18.89
C LYS A 148 -4.90 7.38 17.42
N ASN A 149 -4.24 6.27 17.15
CA ASN A 149 -4.20 5.63 15.84
C ASN A 149 -5.37 4.65 15.73
N CYS A 150 -6.08 4.71 14.61
CA CYS A 150 -7.25 3.88 14.36
C CYS A 150 -7.08 3.14 13.03
N PRO A 151 -7.35 1.83 12.97
CA PRO A 151 -7.22 1.09 11.73
C PRO A 151 -8.23 1.61 10.69
N GLY A 152 -7.80 1.71 9.44
CA GLY A 152 -8.69 1.99 8.32
C GLY A 152 -9.70 0.86 8.12
N VAL A 153 -10.79 1.18 7.43
CA VAL A 153 -11.84 0.21 7.06
C VAL A 153 -12.02 0.22 5.56
N GLU A 154 -12.40 -0.92 5.00
CA GLU A 154 -12.61 -1.06 3.56
C GLU A 154 -13.74 -0.14 3.07
N VAL A 155 -14.90 -0.18 3.74
CA VAL A 155 -16.05 0.70 3.51
C VAL A 155 -16.58 1.23 4.83
N LEU A 156 -16.76 2.55 4.91
CA LEU A 156 -17.34 3.21 6.07
C LEU A 156 -18.86 2.99 6.11
N HIS A 157 -19.39 2.61 7.26
CA HIS A 157 -20.82 2.41 7.45
C HIS A 157 -21.25 2.71 8.89
N SER A 158 -22.57 2.69 9.14
CA SER A 158 -23.17 3.10 10.42
C SER A 158 -22.65 2.31 11.62
N GLY A 159 -22.36 1.03 11.43
CA GLY A 159 -21.80 0.13 12.45
C GLY A 159 -20.32 0.32 12.79
N ASN A 160 -19.52 0.97 11.94
CA ASN A 160 -18.07 1.12 12.18
C ASN A 160 -17.61 2.57 12.39
N ILE A 161 -18.41 3.57 12.00
CA ILE A 161 -18.03 4.99 12.04
C ILE A 161 -17.67 5.51 13.45
N ASP A 162 -18.34 5.01 14.48
CA ASP A 162 -18.11 5.45 15.86
C ASP A 162 -16.74 5.00 16.42
N SER A 163 -16.08 4.01 15.80
CA SER A 163 -14.72 3.60 16.15
C SER A 163 -13.69 4.70 15.91
N PHE A 164 -14.00 5.66 15.03
CA PHE A 164 -13.12 6.76 14.66
C PHE A 164 -13.15 7.95 15.63
N LYS A 165 -13.95 7.88 16.71
CA LYS A 165 -14.07 8.98 17.69
C LYS A 165 -12.74 9.33 18.32
N GLY A 166 -12.29 10.57 18.12
CA GLY A 166 -11.04 11.10 18.68
C GLY A 166 -9.78 10.56 18.03
N CYS A 167 -9.89 9.87 16.88
CA CYS A 167 -8.73 9.41 16.13
C CYS A 167 -8.02 10.60 15.49
N THR A 168 -6.70 10.60 15.59
CA THR A 168 -5.83 11.63 14.98
C THR A 168 -5.13 11.11 13.75
N ILE A 169 -4.89 9.79 13.68
CA ILE A 169 -4.26 9.12 12.56
C ILE A 169 -5.11 7.90 12.20
N ILE A 170 -5.36 7.72 10.91
CA ILE A 170 -5.95 6.49 10.39
C ILE A 170 -4.87 5.67 9.68
N GLU A 171 -4.61 4.49 10.24
CA GLU A 171 -3.67 3.51 9.69
C GLU A 171 -4.37 2.66 8.63
N GLY A 172 -4.29 3.12 7.40
CA GLY A 172 -4.94 2.50 6.25
C GLY A 172 -5.67 3.55 5.43
N SER A 173 -6.79 3.14 4.84
CA SER A 173 -7.60 3.97 3.96
C SER A 173 -9.01 4.14 4.52
N ILE A 174 -9.75 5.10 3.97
CA ILE A 174 -11.19 5.22 4.18
C ILE A 174 -11.86 5.26 2.81
N THR A 175 -12.91 4.46 2.67
CA THR A 175 -13.83 4.56 1.54
C THR A 175 -15.23 4.92 2.03
N ILE A 176 -15.85 5.93 1.42
CA ILE A 176 -17.25 6.30 1.62
C ILE A 176 -17.97 6.04 0.29
N LEU A 177 -18.95 5.14 0.31
CA LEU A 177 -19.73 4.77 -0.88
C LEU A 177 -21.19 5.21 -0.73
N GLU A 178 -21.95 5.14 -1.81
CA GLU A 178 -23.39 5.38 -1.78
C GLU A 178 -24.11 4.52 -0.72
N THR A 179 -23.66 3.26 -0.55
CA THR A 179 -24.17 2.33 0.48
C THR A 179 -23.93 2.80 1.90
N SER A 180 -22.96 3.69 2.14
CA SER A 180 -22.75 4.32 3.45
C SER A 180 -23.95 5.18 3.87
N PHE A 181 -24.54 5.91 2.91
CA PHE A 181 -25.67 6.82 3.15
C PHE A 181 -27.04 6.19 2.87
N GLN A 182 -27.11 5.15 2.03
CA GLN A 182 -28.36 4.44 1.73
C GLN A 182 -28.58 3.19 2.59
N GLY A 183 -27.53 2.71 3.27
CA GLY A 183 -27.53 1.40 3.91
C GLY A 183 -27.40 0.28 2.89
N TYR A 184 -27.07 -0.91 3.36
CA TYR A 184 -27.02 -2.09 2.50
C TYR A 184 -27.25 -3.37 3.28
N GLN A 185 -27.65 -4.41 2.57
CA GLN A 185 -27.71 -5.77 3.08
C GLN A 185 -26.36 -6.44 2.79
N GLU A 186 -25.64 -6.88 3.83
CA GLU A 186 -24.40 -7.63 3.62
C GLU A 186 -24.73 -8.98 2.98
N ILE A 187 -23.93 -9.39 2.01
CA ILE A 187 -24.04 -10.68 1.33
C ILE A 187 -22.69 -11.36 1.46
N TYR A 188 -22.67 -12.49 2.15
CA TYR A 188 -21.45 -13.28 2.30
C TYR A 188 -21.08 -13.98 0.99
N GLN A 189 -19.85 -14.47 0.88
CA GLN A 189 -19.36 -15.17 -0.32
C GLN A 189 -20.18 -16.42 -0.68
N ASN A 190 -20.87 -17.02 0.30
CA ASN A 190 -21.78 -18.14 0.09
C ASN A 190 -23.20 -17.71 -0.32
N PHE A 191 -23.39 -16.45 -0.72
CA PHE A 191 -24.67 -15.83 -1.10
C PHE A 191 -25.74 -15.79 -0.01
N SER A 192 -25.38 -16.06 1.25
CA SER A 192 -26.30 -15.87 2.37
C SER A 192 -26.30 -14.42 2.86
N PHE A 193 -27.42 -14.00 3.43
CA PHE A 193 -27.58 -12.65 3.97
C PHE A 193 -26.86 -12.53 5.31
N GLY A 194 -25.98 -11.53 5.40
CA GLY A 194 -25.37 -11.07 6.64
C GLY A 194 -26.25 -10.05 7.39
N PRO A 195 -25.67 -9.24 8.28
CA PRO A 195 -26.41 -8.17 8.95
C PRO A 195 -26.88 -7.09 7.96
N HIS A 196 -28.07 -6.54 8.22
CA HIS A 196 -28.51 -5.32 7.55
C HIS A 196 -27.81 -4.12 8.18
N ILE A 197 -27.11 -3.34 7.35
CA ILE A 197 -26.38 -2.16 7.77
C ILE A 197 -27.26 -0.94 7.46
N PRO A 198 -27.76 -0.22 8.49
CA PRO A 198 -28.63 0.92 8.24
C PRO A 198 -27.85 2.10 7.65
N PRO A 199 -28.52 2.99 6.90
CA PRO A 199 -27.93 4.25 6.44
C PRO A 199 -27.48 5.12 7.62
N PHE A 200 -26.49 5.99 7.40
CA PHE A 200 -26.20 7.09 8.31
C PHE A 200 -26.23 8.45 7.61
N HIS A 201 -26.67 9.47 8.34
CA HIS A 201 -26.67 10.86 7.85
C HIS A 201 -25.24 11.42 7.80
N PRO A 202 -24.85 12.20 6.75
CA PRO A 202 -23.50 12.74 6.59
C PRO A 202 -22.92 13.46 7.82
N ASP A 203 -23.74 14.04 8.69
CA ASP A 203 -23.29 14.67 9.94
C ASP A 203 -22.48 13.73 10.84
N LYS A 204 -22.70 12.41 10.77
CA LYS A 204 -21.88 11.46 11.53
C LYS A 204 -20.40 11.48 11.12
N LEU A 205 -20.08 11.98 9.92
CA LEU A 205 -18.69 12.17 9.48
C LEU A 205 -17.94 13.21 10.33
N GLU A 206 -18.63 14.01 11.15
CA GLU A 206 -18.00 14.95 12.09
C GLU A 206 -17.05 14.26 13.09
N VAL A 207 -17.15 12.94 13.24
CA VAL A 207 -16.17 12.12 13.95
C VAL A 207 -14.73 12.32 13.45
N PHE A 208 -14.55 12.65 12.17
CA PHE A 208 -13.23 12.88 11.54
C PHE A 208 -12.68 14.29 11.77
N SER A 209 -13.37 15.13 12.52
CA SER A 209 -12.91 16.49 12.83
C SER A 209 -11.53 16.53 13.51
N THR A 210 -11.16 15.50 14.28
CA THR A 210 -9.85 15.40 14.95
C THR A 210 -8.75 14.81 14.07
N LEU A 211 -9.10 14.29 12.89
CA LEU A 211 -8.19 13.56 12.02
C LEU A 211 -7.17 14.50 11.39
N LYS A 212 -5.89 14.12 11.45
CA LYS A 212 -4.77 14.86 10.87
C LYS A 212 -4.04 14.11 9.77
N GLU A 213 -4.01 12.78 9.82
CA GLU A 213 -3.32 11.97 8.82
C GLU A 213 -4.14 10.73 8.44
N ILE A 214 -4.18 10.41 7.14
CA ILE A 214 -4.58 9.11 6.61
C ILE A 214 -3.34 8.51 5.94
N THR A 215 -2.86 7.35 6.41
CA THR A 215 -1.60 6.79 5.90
C THR A 215 -1.73 6.20 4.49
N GLY A 216 -2.92 5.73 4.12
CA GLY A 216 -3.27 5.18 2.82
C GLY A 216 -3.93 6.22 1.92
N TYR A 217 -5.12 5.89 1.40
CA TYR A 217 -5.90 6.74 0.50
C TYR A 217 -7.25 7.15 1.09
N ILE A 218 -7.86 8.18 0.51
CA ILE A 218 -9.27 8.54 0.72
C ILE A 218 -10.05 8.34 -0.58
N ASN A 219 -11.13 7.55 -0.50
CA ASN A 219 -12.01 7.23 -1.62
C ASN A 219 -13.44 7.66 -1.28
N ILE A 220 -14.06 8.52 -2.08
CA ILE A 220 -15.39 9.07 -1.83
C ILE A 220 -16.21 8.95 -3.12
N GLN A 221 -17.22 8.09 -3.07
CA GLN A 221 -18.12 7.78 -4.17
C GLN A 221 -19.56 7.71 -3.65
N ALA A 222 -19.98 8.78 -2.99
CA ALA A 222 -21.25 8.86 -2.29
C ALA A 222 -21.95 10.20 -2.51
N SER A 223 -23.28 10.15 -2.59
CA SER A 223 -24.17 11.28 -2.78
C SER A 223 -25.23 11.34 -1.69
N HIS A 224 -25.48 12.53 -1.16
CA HIS A 224 -26.58 12.80 -0.22
C HIS A 224 -26.98 14.27 -0.34
N PRO A 225 -28.28 14.65 -0.22
CA PRO A 225 -28.71 16.04 -0.28
C PRO A 225 -27.89 16.99 0.61
N ASP A 226 -27.54 16.55 1.82
CA ASP A 226 -26.77 17.37 2.78
C ASP A 226 -25.24 17.19 2.72
N PHE A 227 -24.73 16.26 1.89
CA PHE A 227 -23.29 16.03 1.75
C PHE A 227 -22.66 16.99 0.73
N LYS A 228 -22.48 18.25 1.14
CA LYS A 228 -22.04 19.33 0.23
C LYS A 228 -20.54 19.62 0.20
N ASN A 229 -19.79 19.22 1.22
CA ASN A 229 -18.34 19.44 1.30
C ASN A 229 -17.67 18.41 2.23
N LEU A 230 -16.34 18.41 2.27
CA LEU A 230 -15.51 17.56 3.13
C LEU A 230 -14.97 18.31 4.36
N SER A 231 -15.68 19.33 4.87
CA SER A 231 -15.27 20.06 6.08
C SER A 231 -15.23 19.19 7.34
N TYR A 232 -15.81 17.98 7.30
CA TYR A 232 -15.59 16.92 8.28
C TYR A 232 -14.09 16.58 8.44
N PHE A 233 -13.30 16.72 7.37
CA PHE A 233 -11.85 16.51 7.32
C PHE A 233 -11.06 17.83 7.40
N ARG A 234 -11.62 18.88 8.00
CA ARG A 234 -11.02 20.23 8.06
C ARG A 234 -9.63 20.32 8.70
N ASN A 235 -9.24 19.32 9.48
CA ASN A 235 -7.93 19.24 10.15
C ASN A 235 -7.00 18.21 9.52
N LEU A 236 -7.42 17.53 8.43
CA LEU A 236 -6.59 16.58 7.71
C LEU A 236 -5.45 17.34 7.01
N GLU A 237 -4.22 17.01 7.39
CA GLU A 237 -3.00 17.67 6.91
C GLU A 237 -2.24 16.82 5.88
N VAL A 238 -2.28 15.49 6.04
CA VAL A 238 -1.46 14.55 5.25
C VAL A 238 -2.28 13.37 4.76
N ILE A 239 -2.10 13.03 3.48
CA ILE A 239 -2.54 11.74 2.90
C ILE A 239 -1.28 11.02 2.40
N GLY A 240 -0.95 9.89 3.04
CA GLY A 240 0.35 9.23 2.87
C GLY A 240 0.49 8.42 1.59
N GLY A 241 -0.59 7.84 1.07
CA GLY A 241 -0.54 7.03 -0.16
C GLY A 241 0.29 5.74 -0.04
N ARG A 242 0.46 5.19 1.18
CA ARG A 242 1.12 3.88 1.41
C ARG A 242 0.39 2.72 0.74
N THR A 243 -0.90 2.90 0.54
CA THR A 243 -1.80 2.10 -0.26
C THR A 243 -2.55 3.05 -1.18
N LEU A 244 -2.92 2.56 -2.36
CA LEU A 244 -3.62 3.34 -3.38
C LEU A 244 -4.90 2.60 -3.81
N THR A 245 -5.83 3.32 -4.42
CA THR A 245 -6.98 2.70 -5.10
C THR A 245 -6.52 1.90 -6.34
N GLU A 246 -7.43 1.16 -6.96
CA GLU A 246 -7.19 0.42 -8.21
C GLU A 246 -6.64 1.31 -9.36
N TYR A 247 -6.89 2.62 -9.29
CA TYR A 247 -6.41 3.63 -10.24
C TYR A 247 -5.19 4.40 -9.73
N PHE A 248 -4.37 3.79 -8.85
CA PHE A 248 -3.16 4.38 -8.27
C PHE A 248 -3.40 5.77 -7.64
N SER A 249 -4.59 6.01 -7.10
CA SER A 249 -4.97 7.31 -6.55
C SER A 249 -4.93 7.30 -5.03
N ALA A 250 -4.38 8.36 -4.44
CA ALA A 250 -4.41 8.61 -3.00
C ALA A 250 -5.63 9.46 -2.60
N ILE A 251 -6.13 10.29 -3.52
CA ILE A 251 -7.41 10.98 -3.40
C ILE A 251 -8.26 10.56 -4.59
N TYR A 252 -9.39 9.92 -4.33
CA TYR A 252 -10.32 9.47 -5.35
C TYR A 252 -11.73 9.95 -5.00
N ILE A 253 -12.24 10.98 -5.69
CA ILE A 253 -13.53 11.62 -5.40
C ILE A 253 -14.37 11.62 -6.69
N VAL A 254 -15.35 10.72 -6.76
CA VAL A 254 -16.08 10.46 -8.00
C VAL A 254 -17.59 10.43 -7.78
N LYS A 255 -18.37 11.04 -8.70
CA LYS A 255 -19.84 10.99 -8.69
C LYS A 255 -20.48 11.42 -7.36
N THR A 256 -19.93 12.43 -6.69
CA THR A 256 -20.43 12.94 -5.41
C THR A 256 -21.43 14.09 -5.58
N SER A 257 -22.12 14.42 -4.49
CA SER A 257 -23.01 15.60 -4.38
C SER A 257 -22.31 16.87 -3.89
N LEU A 258 -20.97 16.85 -3.81
CA LEU A 258 -20.16 17.95 -3.29
C LEU A 258 -20.26 19.18 -4.19
N THR A 259 -20.31 20.36 -3.56
CA THR A 259 -20.23 21.67 -4.21
C THR A 259 -18.86 22.32 -4.02
N SER A 260 -18.14 21.93 -2.97
CA SER A 260 -16.76 22.35 -2.69
C SER A 260 -16.01 21.22 -1.96
N LEU A 261 -14.68 21.23 -1.99
CA LEU A 261 -13.89 20.20 -1.27
C LEU A 261 -13.81 20.48 0.23
N GLY A 262 -13.41 21.67 0.67
CA GLY A 262 -13.35 22.00 2.11
C GLY A 262 -12.19 21.38 2.90
N LEU A 263 -11.20 20.77 2.21
CA LEU A 263 -9.98 20.21 2.80
C LEU A 263 -8.94 21.30 3.15
N ARG A 264 -9.33 22.24 4.02
CA ARG A 264 -8.59 23.49 4.27
C ARG A 264 -7.18 23.33 4.87
N SER A 265 -6.93 22.24 5.59
CA SER A 265 -5.64 22.00 6.25
C SER A 265 -4.73 21.07 5.47
N LEU A 266 -5.17 20.56 4.30
CA LEU A 266 -4.41 19.60 3.52
C LEU A 266 -3.15 20.26 2.97
N LYS A 267 -1.99 19.78 3.42
CA LYS A 267 -0.68 20.30 3.06
C LYS A 267 0.06 19.35 2.13
N ARG A 268 -0.10 18.04 2.32
CA ARG A 268 0.71 17.03 1.65
C ARG A 268 -0.10 15.81 1.18
N VAL A 269 0.20 15.37 -0.04
CA VAL A 269 -0.11 14.05 -0.58
C VAL A 269 1.24 13.43 -0.97
N ASP A 270 1.69 12.45 -0.19
CA ASP A 270 3.07 11.97 -0.28
C ASP A 270 3.29 11.06 -1.50
N PHE A 271 2.33 10.19 -1.81
CA PHE A 271 2.39 9.27 -2.94
C PHE A 271 1.00 9.03 -3.56
N GLY A 272 0.93 8.74 -4.86
CA GLY A 272 -0.30 8.48 -5.59
C GLY A 272 -0.92 9.68 -6.31
N SER A 273 -1.82 9.37 -7.25
CA SER A 273 -2.53 10.34 -8.08
C SER A 273 -3.72 10.98 -7.35
N VAL A 274 -4.18 12.13 -7.85
CA VAL A 274 -5.42 12.78 -7.41
C VAL A 274 -6.44 12.68 -8.54
N ALA A 275 -7.54 11.98 -8.30
CA ALA A 275 -8.63 11.80 -9.25
C ALA A 275 -9.92 12.41 -8.69
N ILE A 276 -10.45 13.43 -9.37
CA ILE A 276 -11.69 14.11 -9.00
C ILE A 276 -12.57 14.19 -10.24
N LEU A 277 -13.55 13.29 -10.35
CA LEU A 277 -14.25 13.02 -11.61
C LEU A 277 -15.77 13.04 -11.44
N GLU A 278 -16.49 13.52 -12.45
CA GLU A 278 -17.96 13.38 -12.54
C GLU A 278 -18.75 14.03 -11.37
N ASN A 279 -18.17 15.00 -10.67
CA ASN A 279 -18.86 15.72 -9.59
C ASN A 279 -19.61 16.93 -10.17
N LYS A 280 -20.87 16.72 -10.59
CA LYS A 280 -21.67 17.67 -11.39
C LYS A 280 -21.83 19.07 -10.78
N HIS A 281 -21.73 19.19 -9.45
CA HIS A 281 -21.92 20.44 -8.73
C HIS A 281 -20.64 21.02 -8.12
N LEU A 282 -19.52 20.29 -8.20
CA LEU A 282 -18.27 20.62 -7.53
C LEU A 282 -17.55 21.76 -8.24
N CYS A 283 -17.30 22.84 -7.51
CA CYS A 283 -16.54 23.99 -7.96
C CYS A 283 -15.18 24.09 -7.25
N PHE A 284 -14.28 24.89 -7.85
CA PHE A 284 -12.99 25.31 -7.28
C PHE A 284 -11.92 24.23 -7.07
N ALA A 285 -12.23 22.94 -7.23
CA ALA A 285 -11.25 21.85 -7.12
C ALA A 285 -10.05 22.03 -8.07
N SER A 286 -10.29 22.56 -9.28
CA SER A 286 -9.26 22.86 -10.27
C SER A 286 -8.39 24.08 -9.93
N LYS A 287 -8.85 24.97 -9.06
CA LYS A 287 -8.10 26.17 -8.60
C LYS A 287 -7.10 25.85 -7.49
N ILE A 288 -7.19 24.67 -6.89
CA ILE A 288 -6.21 24.22 -5.90
C ILE A 288 -4.87 23.97 -6.59
N ALA A 289 -3.80 24.51 -6.02
CA ALA A 289 -2.44 24.30 -6.51
C ALA A 289 -1.94 22.89 -6.13
N TRP A 290 -2.55 21.84 -6.69
CA TRP A 290 -2.26 20.44 -6.38
C TRP A 290 -0.78 20.08 -6.50
N LYS A 291 -0.06 20.68 -7.45
CA LYS A 291 1.40 20.51 -7.59
C LYS A 291 2.22 20.98 -6.38
N LYS A 292 1.67 21.85 -5.52
CA LYS A 292 2.30 22.26 -4.25
C LYS A 292 1.95 21.31 -3.10
N VAL A 293 0.86 20.56 -3.24
CA VAL A 293 0.37 19.61 -2.22
C VAL A 293 0.96 18.23 -2.47
N MET A 294 1.12 17.82 -3.72
CA MET A 294 1.69 16.54 -4.11
C MET A 294 3.22 16.58 -4.09
N ASN A 295 3.85 15.58 -3.46
CA ASN A 295 5.31 15.53 -3.35
C ASN A 295 6.00 14.97 -4.61
N SER A 296 5.29 14.18 -5.42
CA SER A 296 5.86 13.47 -6.58
C SER A 296 5.41 14.05 -7.91
N LEU A 297 6.38 14.28 -8.81
CA LEU A 297 6.18 14.78 -10.17
C LEU A 297 5.67 13.73 -11.16
N SER A 298 5.75 12.44 -10.82
CA SER A 298 5.35 11.33 -11.70
C SER A 298 3.87 10.95 -11.58
N HIS A 299 3.16 11.48 -10.58
CA HIS A 299 1.75 11.18 -10.37
C HIS A 299 0.85 12.16 -11.11
N HIS A 300 -0.31 11.67 -11.53
CA HIS A 300 -1.23 12.42 -12.37
C HIS A 300 -2.31 13.10 -11.54
N ILE A 301 -2.76 14.25 -12.04
CA ILE A 301 -3.93 14.96 -11.56
C ILE A 301 -5.01 14.78 -12.63
N LEU A 302 -6.03 13.98 -12.31
CA LEU A 302 -7.15 13.69 -13.19
C LEU A 302 -8.38 14.46 -12.71
N MET A 303 -8.73 15.53 -13.42
CA MET A 303 -9.92 16.33 -13.12
C MET A 303 -10.76 16.50 -14.39
N GLN A 304 -11.89 15.80 -14.46
CA GLN A 304 -12.76 15.79 -15.63
C GLN A 304 -14.23 15.66 -15.23
N SER A 305 -15.13 16.15 -16.08
CA SER A 305 -16.58 16.02 -15.90
C SER A 305 -17.14 16.57 -14.58
N ASN A 306 -16.41 17.50 -13.94
CA ASN A 306 -16.91 18.29 -12.81
C ASN A 306 -17.68 19.52 -13.33
N ARG A 307 -18.20 20.35 -12.42
CA ARG A 307 -18.89 21.58 -12.83
C ARG A 307 -17.94 22.51 -13.60
N ASP A 308 -18.44 23.03 -14.71
CA ASP A 308 -17.75 24.02 -15.55
C ASP A 308 -17.39 25.27 -14.73
N GLU A 309 -16.12 25.67 -14.78
CA GLU A 309 -15.60 26.84 -14.06
C GLU A 309 -16.37 28.12 -14.39
N ALA A 310 -16.78 28.31 -15.64
CA ALA A 310 -17.54 29.50 -16.05
C ALA A 310 -18.91 29.58 -15.33
N LYS A 311 -19.47 28.44 -14.95
CA LYS A 311 -20.74 28.33 -14.20
C LYS A 311 -20.53 28.39 -12.68
N CYS A 312 -19.29 28.31 -12.20
CA CYS A 312 -18.94 28.45 -10.79
C CYS A 312 -18.85 29.94 -10.39
N SER A 313 -18.35 30.79 -11.28
CA SER A 313 -18.16 32.24 -11.03
C SER A 313 -19.47 33.04 -10.93
N LYS A 314 -20.61 32.49 -11.38
CA LYS A 314 -21.92 33.17 -11.31
C LYS A 314 -22.55 33.20 -9.90
N TYR A 315 -21.98 32.49 -8.94
CA TYR A 315 -22.57 32.33 -7.59
C TYR A 315 -21.67 32.77 -6.44
N PHE A 316 -20.46 33.28 -6.72
CA PHE A 316 -19.56 33.78 -5.68
C PHE A 316 -18.89 35.07 -6.18
N ILE A 317 -19.49 36.21 -5.84
CA ILE A 317 -18.74 37.43 -5.59
C ILE A 317 -18.03 37.16 -4.25
N CYS A 318 -16.72 36.91 -4.28
CA CYS A 318 -15.88 37.07 -3.11
C CYS A 318 -15.53 38.54 -2.96
#